data_AF-A0A7J8ZAC2-F1
#
_entry.id   AF-A0A7J8ZAC2-F1
#
_cell.length_a   1.000
_cell.length_b   1.000
_cell.length_c   1.000
_cell.angle_alpha   90.00
_cell.angle_beta   90.00
_cell.angle_gamma   90.00
#
_symmetry.space_group_name_H-M   'P 1'
#
loop_
_entity.id
_entity.type
_entity.pdbx_description
1 polymer ?
#
loop_
_entity_poly.entity_id
_entity_poly.type
_entity_poly.pdbx_seq_one_letter_code
_entity_poly.pdbx_strand_id
1 'polypeptide(L)'
;MAELDNPNVMSNLITFLSSLIQKVAESNDLNCGFQAQKISVFHGLTRPTISIQSYLHRIYKYANCSPSCFIVAYVYLDRFAQRQPSLPINSFNVHRLLITSVMVAAKFMDDM
;
A
#
# COMPACT_ATOMS: atom_id res chain seq x y z
N MET A 1 13.15 -6.63 -17.80
CA MET A 1 13.75 -6.40 -16.47
C MET A 1 14.40 -5.01 -16.37
N ALA A 2 15.15 -4.54 -17.38
CA ALA A 2 15.96 -3.31 -17.31
C ALA A 2 15.21 -1.95 -17.31
N GLU A 3 13.94 -1.88 -17.72
CA GLU A 3 13.23 -0.58 -17.81
C GLU A 3 12.71 -0.05 -16.46
N LEU A 4 12.52 -0.93 -15.48
CA LEU A 4 12.01 -0.57 -14.17
C LEU A 4 13.08 -0.01 -13.22
N ASP A 5 14.37 -0.14 -13.56
CA ASP A 5 15.49 0.42 -12.79
C ASP A 5 15.73 1.91 -13.12
N ASN A 6 14.98 2.49 -14.06
CA ASN A 6 15.04 3.92 -14.32
C ASN A 6 14.40 4.68 -13.14
N PRO A 7 15.16 5.53 -12.41
CA PRO A 7 14.66 6.22 -11.23
C PRO A 7 13.45 7.12 -11.52
N ASN A 8 13.33 7.65 -12.74
CA ASN A 8 12.18 8.45 -13.16
C ASN A 8 10.91 7.60 -13.27
N VAL A 9 11.02 6.38 -13.77
CA VAL A 9 9.88 5.45 -13.90
C VAL A 9 9.37 5.06 -12.52
N MET A 10 10.27 4.75 -11.57
CA MET A 10 9.87 4.41 -10.21
C MET A 10 9.27 5.58 -9.45
N SER A 11 9.78 6.79 -9.62
CA SER A 11 9.17 7.98 -9.02
C SER A 11 7.74 8.23 -9.54
N ASN A 12 7.53 8.06 -10.85
CA ASN A 12 6.21 8.19 -11.46
C ASN A 12 5.25 7.09 -10.96
N LEU A 13 5.74 5.86 -10.86
CA LEU A 13 4.97 4.72 -10.33
C LEU A 13 4.57 4.93 -8.87
N ILE A 14 5.49 5.37 -8.02
CA ILE A 14 5.20 5.70 -6.61
C ILE A 14 4.17 6.81 -6.52
N THR A 15 4.33 7.87 -7.33
CA THR A 15 3.37 8.99 -7.38
C THR A 15 1.98 8.49 -7.77
N PHE A 16 1.90 7.68 -8.84
CA PHE A 16 0.64 7.12 -9.31
C PHE A 16 -0.02 6.21 -8.27
N LEU A 17 0.70 5.19 -7.77
CA LEU A 17 0.18 4.25 -6.77
C LEU A 17 -0.24 4.97 -5.48
N SER A 18 0.57 5.91 -5.00
CA SER A 18 0.23 6.69 -3.81
C SER A 18 -1.06 7.48 -4.00
N SER A 19 -1.26 8.11 -5.17
CA SER A 19 -2.48 8.87 -5.46
C SER A 19 -3.72 8.00 -5.55
N LEU A 20 -3.61 6.79 -6.11
CA LEU A 20 -4.72 5.83 -6.18
C LEU A 20 -5.10 5.34 -4.78
N ILE A 21 -4.11 4.88 -4.02
CA ILE A 21 -4.33 4.33 -2.68
C ILE A 21 -4.85 5.41 -1.73
N GLN A 22 -4.34 6.64 -1.84
CA GLN A 22 -4.83 7.79 -1.08
C GLN A 22 -6.32 8.07 -1.37
N LYS A 23 -6.72 8.11 -2.64
CA LYS A 23 -8.13 8.31 -3.03
C LYS A 23 -9.05 7.20 -2.47
N VAL A 24 -8.60 5.95 -2.53
CA VAL A 24 -9.35 4.81 -1.97
C VAL A 24 -9.49 4.95 -0.45
N ALA A 25 -8.40 5.28 0.25
CA ALA A 25 -8.43 5.46 1.70
C ALA A 25 -9.37 6.60 2.12
N GLU A 26 -9.31 7.75 1.44
CA GLU A 26 -10.19 8.91 1.70
C GLU A 26 -11.65 8.60 1.41
N SER A 27 -11.94 7.92 0.30
CA SER A 27 -13.31 7.50 -0.02
C SER A 27 -13.89 6.55 1.03
N ASN A 28 -13.06 5.64 1.53
CA ASN A 28 -13.46 4.69 2.59
C ASN A 28 -13.58 5.35 3.96
N ASP A 29 -12.75 6.35 4.28
CA ASP A 29 -12.87 7.15 5.51
C ASP A 29 -14.23 7.85 5.58
N LEU A 30 -14.75 8.35 4.45
CA LEU A 30 -16.08 8.96 4.37
C LEU A 30 -17.21 7.94 4.52
N ASN A 31 -17.01 6.71 4.05
CA ASN A 31 -17.99 5.64 4.11
C ASN A 31 -18.01 4.88 5.44
N CYS A 32 -17.09 5.17 6.37
CA CYS A 32 -16.98 4.54 7.69
C CYS A 32 -18.28 4.50 8.49
N GLY A 33 -19.17 5.50 8.32
CA GLY A 33 -20.40 5.62 9.11
C GLY A 33 -21.48 4.56 8.84
N PHE A 34 -21.36 3.78 7.75
CA PHE A 34 -22.42 2.86 7.30
C PHE A 34 -22.16 1.38 7.56
N GLN A 35 -20.96 0.99 8.04
CA GLN A 35 -20.58 -0.41 8.19
C GLN A 35 -19.88 -0.71 9.53
N ALA A 36 -20.28 -1.80 10.18
CA ALA A 36 -19.60 -2.34 11.35
C ALA A 36 -18.18 -2.79 10.96
N GLN A 37 -17.18 -1.95 11.23
CA GLN A 37 -15.79 -2.25 10.93
C GLN A 37 -15.23 -3.22 11.96
N LYS A 38 -14.63 -4.31 11.49
CA LYS A 38 -13.84 -5.19 12.36
C LYS A 38 -12.50 -4.52 12.65
N ILE A 39 -12.07 -4.53 13.91
CA ILE A 39 -10.71 -4.10 14.26
C ILE A 39 -9.75 -5.20 13.78
N SER A 40 -8.76 -4.83 12.98
CA SER A 40 -7.70 -5.74 12.51
C SER A 40 -6.34 -5.34 13.07
N VAL A 41 -5.37 -6.26 13.01
CA VAL A 41 -3.97 -6.01 13.38
C VAL A 41 -3.30 -4.91 12.55
N PHE A 42 -3.89 -4.56 11.41
CA PHE A 42 -3.41 -3.48 10.55
C PHE A 42 -3.95 -2.11 10.97
N HIS A 43 -4.90 -2.03 11.91
CA HIS A 43 -5.48 -0.76 12.32
C HIS A 43 -4.56 -0.05 13.33
N GLY A 44 -4.10 1.16 12.98
CA GLY A 44 -3.37 2.03 13.89
C GLY A 44 -4.30 2.75 14.87
N LEU A 45 -3.79 3.08 16.06
CA LEU A 45 -4.51 3.90 17.04
C LEU A 45 -4.65 5.36 16.59
N THR A 46 -3.69 5.82 15.79
CA THR A 46 -3.63 7.19 15.26
C THR A 46 -3.25 7.16 13.79
N ARG A 47 -3.71 8.18 13.05
CA ARG A 47 -3.32 8.39 11.66
C ARG A 47 -1.82 8.74 11.60
N PRO A 48 -1.01 8.05 10.78
CA PRO A 48 0.38 8.43 10.59
C PRO A 48 0.52 9.85 10.02
N THR A 49 1.49 10.62 10.51
CA THR A 49 1.77 11.99 10.05
C THR A 49 2.48 12.03 8.70
N ILE A 50 3.10 10.92 8.29
CA ILE A 50 3.75 10.77 6.99
C ILE A 50 2.72 10.45 5.90
N SER A 51 2.81 11.12 4.76
CA SER A 51 1.96 10.82 3.60
C SER A 51 2.25 9.43 3.02
N ILE A 52 1.27 8.85 2.31
CA ILE A 52 1.43 7.55 1.66
C ILE A 52 2.58 7.60 0.64
N GLN A 53 2.69 8.69 -0.12
CA GLN A 53 3.77 8.87 -1.11
C GLN A 53 5.15 8.91 -0.45
N SER A 54 5.33 9.73 0.59
CA SER A 54 6.60 9.80 1.33
C SER A 54 6.93 8.47 1.99
N TYR A 55 5.92 7.73 2.46
CA TYR A 55 6.11 6.40 3.02
C TYR A 55 6.55 5.39 1.96
N LEU A 56 5.92 5.37 0.77
CA LEU A 56 6.36 4.54 -0.36
C LEU A 56 7.78 4.84 -0.81
N HIS A 57 8.18 6.11 -0.89
CA HIS A 57 9.56 6.48 -1.18
C HIS A 57 10.53 5.94 -0.13
N ARG A 58 10.17 5.95 1.16
CA ARG A 58 10.99 5.33 2.21
C ARG A 58 11.09 3.83 2.03
N ILE A 59 9.99 3.15 1.71
CA ILE A 59 10.01 1.70 1.43
C ILE A 59 10.94 1.44 0.24
N TYR A 60 10.80 2.17 -0.86
CA TYR A 60 11.68 2.02 -2.02
C TYR A 60 13.15 2.23 -1.68
N LYS A 61 13.46 3.25 -0.87
CA LYS A 61 14.84 3.57 -0.47
C LYS A 61 15.47 2.51 0.45
N TYR A 62 14.69 1.89 1.34
CA TYR A 62 15.23 1.07 2.43
C TYR A 62 14.92 -0.43 2.35
N ALA A 63 13.88 -0.84 1.61
CA ALA A 63 13.46 -2.24 1.53
C ALA A 63 14.35 -3.10 0.62
N ASN A 64 15.12 -2.46 -0.28
CA ASN A 64 16.03 -3.13 -1.21
C ASN A 64 15.36 -4.30 -1.97
N CYS A 65 14.18 -4.04 -2.53
CA CYS A 65 13.37 -5.01 -3.28
C CYS A 65 13.16 -4.54 -4.72
N SER A 66 12.88 -5.49 -5.62
CA SER A 66 12.66 -5.19 -7.03
C SER A 66 11.49 -4.24 -7.24
N PRO A 67 11.55 -3.35 -8.25
CA PRO A 67 10.42 -2.50 -8.67
C PRO A 67 9.09 -3.23 -8.88
N SER A 68 9.13 -4.47 -9.39
CA SER A 68 7.98 -5.33 -9.61
C SER A 68 7.20 -5.61 -8.31
N CYS A 69 7.87 -5.61 -7.16
CA CYS A 69 7.25 -5.84 -5.84
C CYS A 69 6.20 -4.78 -5.51
N PHE A 70 6.34 -3.54 -5.99
CA PHE A 70 5.34 -2.49 -5.78
C PHE A 70 4.05 -2.74 -6.56
N ILE A 71 4.16 -3.25 -7.79
CA ILE A 71 3.01 -3.64 -8.60
C ILE A 71 2.30 -4.85 -7.98
N VAL A 72 3.06 -5.86 -7.57
CA VAL A 72 2.51 -7.05 -6.91
C VAL A 72 1.85 -6.68 -5.58
N ALA A 73 2.45 -5.77 -4.81
CA ALA A 73 1.86 -5.25 -3.57
C ALA A 73 0.52 -4.55 -3.82
N TYR A 74 0.39 -3.76 -4.90
CA TYR A 74 -0.89 -3.17 -5.29
C TYR A 74 -1.94 -4.25 -5.60
N VAL A 75 -1.56 -5.31 -6.33
CA VAL A 75 -2.45 -6.46 -6.60
C VAL A 75 -2.88 -7.16 -5.30
N TYR A 76 -1.99 -7.27 -4.30
CA TYR A 76 -2.35 -7.82 -2.99
C TYR A 76 -3.34 -6.94 -2.24
N LEU A 77 -3.17 -5.61 -2.28
CA LEU A 77 -4.13 -4.68 -1.67
C LEU A 77 -5.51 -4.74 -2.34
N ASP A 78 -5.56 -4.80 -3.67
CA ASP A 78 -6.80 -4.93 -4.43
C ASP A 78 -7.53 -6.24 -4.09
N ARG A 79 -6.81 -7.37 -4.08
CA ARG A 79 -7.37 -8.67 -3.66
C ARG A 79 -7.82 -8.65 -2.19
N PHE A 80 -7.10 -7.97 -1.32
CA PHE A 80 -7.48 -7.83 0.09
C PHE A 80 -8.81 -7.08 0.20
N ALA A 81 -8.96 -5.94 -0.49
CA ALA A 81 -10.20 -5.16 -0.48
C ALA A 81 -11.40 -5.97 -0.99
N GLN A 82 -11.23 -6.79 -2.04
CA GLN A 82 -12.29 -7.64 -2.57
C GLN A 82 -12.69 -8.79 -1.62
N ARG A 83 -11.70 -9.41 -0.97
CA ARG A 83 -11.94 -10.57 -0.09
C ARG A 83 -12.37 -10.20 1.32
N GLN A 84 -12.09 -8.98 1.77
CA GLN A 84 -12.35 -8.51 3.13
C GLN A 84 -13.20 -7.23 3.12
N PRO A 85 -14.47 -7.29 2.67
CA PRO A 85 -15.33 -6.10 2.60
C PRO A 85 -15.59 -5.46 3.97
N SER A 86 -15.48 -6.22 5.07
CA SER A 86 -15.60 -5.69 6.43
C SER A 86 -14.35 -4.97 6.96
N LEU A 87 -13.27 -4.94 6.17
CA LEU A 87 -11.99 -4.32 6.51
C LEU A 87 -11.54 -3.37 5.38
N PRO A 88 -12.27 -2.27 5.14
CA PRO A 88 -11.92 -1.34 4.07
C PRO A 88 -10.54 -0.70 4.34
N ILE A 89 -9.80 -0.45 3.26
CA ILE A 89 -8.51 0.24 3.33
C ILE A 89 -8.80 1.72 3.63
N ASN A 90 -8.24 2.24 4.72
CA ASN A 90 -8.57 3.57 5.24
C ASN A 90 -7.32 4.25 5.83
N SER A 91 -7.44 5.51 6.26
CA SER A 91 -6.28 6.28 6.73
C SER A 91 -5.58 5.71 7.98
N PHE A 92 -6.23 4.80 8.70
CA PHE A 92 -5.67 4.18 9.92
C PHE A 92 -4.92 2.88 9.65
N ASN A 93 -5.23 2.18 8.55
CA ASN A 93 -4.64 0.88 8.24
C ASN A 93 -3.73 0.86 7.00
N VAL A 94 -3.85 1.85 6.11
CA VAL A 94 -3.21 1.84 4.80
C VAL A 94 -1.70 1.71 4.86
N HIS A 95 -1.02 2.42 5.77
CA HIS A 95 0.44 2.33 5.90
C HIS A 95 0.91 0.93 6.30
N ARG A 96 0.23 0.30 7.26
CA ARG A 96 0.58 -1.06 7.74
C ARG A 96 0.29 -2.10 6.66
N LEU A 97 -0.83 -1.98 5.96
CA LEU A 97 -1.16 -2.85 4.83
C LEU A 97 -0.15 -2.71 3.70
N LEU A 98 0.31 -1.49 3.42
CA LEU A 98 1.23 -1.19 2.33
C LEU A 98 2.60 -1.85 2.53
N ILE A 99 3.23 -1.64 3.69
CA ILE A 99 4.52 -2.28 3.99
C ILE A 99 4.38 -3.80 4.02
N THR A 100 3.30 -4.32 4.61
CA THR A 100 3.05 -5.77 4.65
C THR A 100 2.97 -6.33 3.23
N SER A 101 2.22 -5.68 2.35
CA SER A 101 2.05 -6.11 0.95
C SER A 101 3.37 -6.08 0.19
N VAL A 102 4.18 -5.03 0.36
CA VAL A 102 5.50 -4.93 -0.29
C VAL A 102 6.47 -6.00 0.24
N MET A 103 6.53 -6.23 1.56
CA MET A 103 7.43 -7.23 2.12
C MET A 103 7.04 -8.66 1.72
N VAL A 104 5.74 -8.96 1.64
CA VAL A 104 5.26 -10.25 1.12
C VAL A 104 5.60 -10.40 -0.36
N ALA A 105 5.44 -9.34 -1.15
CA ALA A 105 5.82 -9.36 -2.56
C ALA A 105 7.32 -9.56 -2.74
N ALA A 106 8.17 -8.84 -2.00
CA ALA A 106 9.62 -9.01 -2.02
C ALA A 106 10.04 -10.44 -1.65
N LYS A 107 9.48 -10.98 -0.56
CA LYS A 107 9.73 -12.38 -0.14
C LYS A 107 9.38 -13.40 -1.22
N PHE A 108 8.39 -13.12 -2.06
CA PHE A 108 7.95 -14.04 -3.11
C PHE A 108 8.72 -13.84 -4.42
N MET A 109 8.99 -12.58 -4.79
CA MET A 109 9.55 -12.22 -6.10
C MET A 109 11.07 -12.21 -6.13
N ASP A 110 11.72 -11.83 -5.02
CA ASP A 110 13.17 -11.60 -4.97
C ASP A 110 13.95 -12.75 -4.31
N ASP A 111 13.30 -13.55 -3.44
CA ASP A 111 13.94 -14.71 -2.78
C ASP A 111 13.78 -16.04 -3.55
N MET A 112 12.92 -16.08 -4.59
CA MET A 112 12.76 -17.24 -5.47
C MET A 112 13.57 -17.08 -6.75
#